data_AF-A0AA90NW35-F1
#
_entry.id   AF-A0AA90NW35-F1
#
_cell.length_a   1.000
_cell.length_b   1.000
_cell.length_c   1.000
_cell.angle_alpha   90.00
_cell.angle_beta   90.00
_cell.angle_gamma   90.00
#
_symmetry.space_group_name_H-M   'P 1'
#
loop_
_entity.id
_entity.type
_entity.pdbx_description
1 polymer ?
#
loop_
_entity_poly.entity_id
_entity_poly.type
_entity_poly.pdbx_seq_one_letter_code
_entity_poly.pdbx_strand_id
1 'polypeptide(L)' 'MVDATIIKAPSSAKNKDKKRDPDMRSTRKNDQYYFGFKIHIGTDIKSNTIHSATVTPANETDAHEFPKHCAKITK' A
#
# COMPACT_ATOMS: atom_id res chain seq x y z
N MET A 1 -8.90 -7.17 -10.58
CA MET A 1 -7.75 -7.68 -9.80
C MET A 1 -7.19 -6.55 -8.96
N VAL A 2 -6.57 -6.84 -7.80
CA VAL A 2 -5.88 -5.84 -6.97
C VAL A 2 -4.44 -6.29 -6.81
N ASP A 3 -3.49 -5.37 -7.02
CA ASP A 3 -2.07 -5.56 -6.74
C ASP A 3 -1.64 -4.65 -5.58
N ALA A 4 -0.69 -5.13 -4.76
CA ALA A 4 -0.18 -4.40 -3.60
C ALA A 4 1.36 -4.31 -3.62
N THR A 5 1.86 -3.08 -3.71
CA THR A 5 3.29 -2.79 -3.75
C THR A 5 3.75 -2.10 -2.46
N ILE A 6 4.82 -2.62 -1.83
CA ILE A 6 5.41 -2.02 -0.61
C ILE A 6 6.35 -0.89 -1.02
N ILE A 7 6.10 0.31 -0.49
CA ILE A 7 7.02 1.44 -0.54
C ILE A 7 7.84 1.44 0.74
N LYS A 8 9.07 0.95 0.64
CA LYS A 8 10.00 0.92 1.77
C LYS A 8 10.55 2.32 2.03
N ALA A 9 10.37 2.79 3.25
CA ALA A 9 11.06 3.96 3.76
C ALA A 9 12.48 3.59 4.23
N PRO A 10 13.44 4.53 4.13
CA PRO A 10 14.75 4.34 4.72
C PRO A 10 14.62 4.13 6.23
N SER A 11 15.44 3.24 6.80
CA SER A 11 15.48 3.01 8.25
C SER A 11 15.99 4.23 9.04
N SER A 12 16.65 5.15 8.32
CA SER A 12 17.31 6.34 8.82
C SER A 12 16.31 7.45 9.19
N ALA A 13 16.28 7.83 10.46
CA ALA A 13 15.59 9.02 10.94
C ALA A 13 16.45 10.29 10.78
N LYS A 14 17.35 10.35 9.78
CA LYS A 14 18.17 11.55 9.49
C LYS A 14 17.37 12.63 8.73
N ASN A 15 16.09 12.81 9.06
CA ASN A 15 15.32 13.97 8.64
C ASN A 15 15.48 15.10 9.67
N LYS A 16 15.07 16.32 9.32
CA LYS A 16 15.18 17.51 10.19
C LYS A 16 14.58 17.27 11.58
N ASP A 17 13.50 16.50 11.64
CA ASP A 17 12.74 16.22 12.86
C ASP A 17 13.28 15.03 13.69
N LYS A 18 14.30 14.32 13.19
CA LYS A 18 14.89 13.12 13.79
C LYS A 18 13.88 12.02 14.15
N LYS A 19 12.77 11.93 13.42
CA LYS A 19 11.64 11.03 13.72
C LYS A 19 11.21 10.27 12.48
N ARG A 20 10.70 9.06 12.66
CA ARG A 20 9.99 8.35 11.61
C ARG A 20 8.64 9.02 11.36
N ASP A 21 8.15 8.90 10.13
CA ASP A 21 6.78 9.28 9.80
C ASP A 21 5.81 8.48 10.70
N PRO A 22 4.90 9.16 11.43
CA PRO A 22 4.00 8.51 12.38
C PRO A 22 2.96 7.58 11.72
N ASP A 23 2.66 7.83 10.44
CA ASP A 23 1.66 7.08 9.68
C ASP A 23 2.25 5.82 9.02
N MET A 24 3.58 5.72 8.95
CA MET A 24 4.27 4.53 8.44
C MET A 24 4.27 3.38 9.47
N ARG A 25 4.14 2.16 8.95
CA ARG A 25 4.14 0.93 9.77
C ARG A 25 5.03 -0.16 9.20
N SER A 26 5.39 -1.11 10.06
CA SER A 26 6.18 -2.28 9.66
C SER A 26 5.27 -3.41 9.18
N THR A 27 5.71 -4.14 8.16
CA THR A 27 5.09 -5.39 7.70
C THR A 27 6.17 -6.44 7.44
N ARG A 28 5.80 -7.71 7.51
CA ARG A 28 6.66 -8.84 7.13
C ARG A 28 6.22 -9.37 5.76
N LYS A 29 7.14 -9.45 4.81
CA LYS A 29 6.93 -10.07 3.48
C LYS A 29 8.14 -10.93 3.16
N ASN A 30 7.92 -12.18 2.77
CA ASN A 30 8.99 -13.13 2.40
C ASN A 30 10.11 -13.19 3.47
N ASP A 31 9.71 -13.33 4.73
CA ASP A 31 10.60 -13.37 5.90
C ASP A 31 11.39 -12.08 6.21
N GLN A 32 11.20 -11.01 5.44
CA GLN A 32 11.86 -9.73 5.66
C GLN A 32 10.89 -8.68 6.20
N TYR A 33 11.39 -7.83 7.09
CA TYR A 33 10.64 -6.69 7.62
C TYR A 33 10.85 -5.44 6.77
N TYR A 34 9.75 -4.80 6.41
CA TYR A 34 9.70 -3.56 5.65
C TYR A 34 8.97 -2.50 6.48
N PHE A 35 9.53 -1.31 6.59
CA PHE A 35 8.87 -0.15 7.20
C PHE A 35 8.46 0.82 6.11
N GLY A 36 7.20 1.26 6.10
CA GLY A 36 6.71 2.24 5.14
C GLY A 36 5.22 2.13 4.87
N PHE A 37 4.87 2.26 3.59
CA PHE A 37 3.50 2.21 3.09
C PHE A 37 3.30 1.04 2.12
N LYS A 38 2.04 0.75 1.82
CA LYS A 38 1.60 -0.09 0.70
C LYS A 38 0.75 0.75 -0.23
N ILE A 39 0.93 0.55 -1.52
CA ILE A 39 0.01 1.04 -2.54
C ILE A 39 -0.81 -0.14 -3.06
N HIS A 40 -2.13 0.02 -3.04
CA HIS A 40 -3.07 -0.92 -3.63
C HIS A 40 -3.58 -0.35 -4.94
N ILE A 41 -3.42 -1.10 -6.03
CA ILE A 41 -3.85 -0.71 -7.37
C ILE A 41 -4.93 -1.68 -7.83
N GLY A 42 -6.12 -1.15 -8.09
CA GLY A 42 -7.21 -1.88 -8.72
C GLY A 42 -7.12 -1.76 -10.24
N THR A 43 -7.08 -2.91 -10.92
CA THR A 43 -7.14 -3.00 -12.38
C THR A 43 -8.35 -3.82 -12.83
N ASP A 44 -8.98 -3.38 -13.92
CA ASP A 44 -10.03 -4.13 -14.60
C ASP A 44 -9.42 -5.08 -15.64
N ILE A 45 -9.80 -6.36 -15.55
CA ILE A 45 -9.28 -7.44 -16.40
C ILE A 45 -9.88 -7.36 -17.81
N LYS A 46 -11.09 -6.81 -17.95
CA LYS A 46 -11.77 -6.74 -19.25
C LYS A 46 -11.26 -5.60 -20.11
N SER A 47 -11.07 -4.43 -19.50
CA SER A 47 -10.59 -3.23 -20.20
C SER A 47 -9.08 -2.99 -20.08
N ASN A 48 -8.34 -3.82 -19.33
CA ASN A 48 -6.92 -3.62 -19.00
C ASN A 48 -6.61 -2.21 -18.47
N THR A 49 -7.58 -1.57 -17.81
CA THR A 49 -7.49 -0.19 -17.34
C THR A 49 -7.35 -0.14 -15.83
N ILE A 50 -6.46 0.73 -15.34
CA ILE A 50 -6.33 1.04 -13.92
C ILE A 50 -7.45 2.00 -13.53
N HIS A 51 -8.30 1.59 -12.59
CA HIS A 51 -9.45 2.39 -12.17
C HIS A 51 -9.31 2.94 -10.74
N SER A 52 -8.35 2.48 -9.95
CA SER A 52 -8.17 2.96 -8.57
C SER A 52 -6.78 2.72 -8.00
N ALA A 53 -6.32 3.66 -7.18
CA ALA A 53 -5.12 3.52 -6.36
C ALA A 53 -5.41 4.02 -4.94
N THR A 54 -4.96 3.31 -3.91
CA THR A 54 -5.00 3.77 -2.51
C THR A 54 -3.64 3.54 -1.86
N VAL A 55 -3.27 4.43 -0.95
CA VAL A 55 -2.03 4.32 -0.17
C VAL A 55 -2.43 4.09 1.28
N THR A 56 -1.90 3.04 1.88
CA THR A 56 -2.16 2.68 3.27
C THR A 56 -0.85 2.39 4.01
N PRO A 57 -0.84 2.45 5.35
CA PRO A 57 0.28 1.94 6.14
C PRO A 57 0.65 0.51 5.74
N ALA A 58 1.93 0.14 5.81
CA ALA A 58 2.35 -1.15 5.24
C ALA A 58 1.81 -2.39 6.00
N ASN A 59 1.35 -2.22 7.24
CA ASN A 59 0.71 -3.30 8.00
C ASN A 59 -0.72 -3.61 7.54
N GLU A 60 -1.36 -2.72 6.78
CA GLU A 60 -2.71 -2.96 6.28
C GLU A 60 -2.73 -4.16 5.34
N THR A 61 -3.81 -4.95 5.46
CA THR A 61 -4.00 -6.18 4.71
C THR A 61 -4.80 -5.90 3.45
N ASP A 62 -4.36 -6.46 2.33
CA ASP A 62 -4.94 -6.21 1.00
C ASP A 62 -6.44 -6.63 0.94
N ALA A 63 -6.85 -7.58 1.78
CA ALA A 63 -8.25 -7.99 1.94
C ALA A 63 -9.19 -6.87 2.43
N HIS A 64 -8.69 -5.90 3.20
CA HIS A 64 -9.47 -4.74 3.63
C HIS A 64 -9.63 -3.69 2.51
N GLU A 65 -8.68 -3.63 1.58
CA GLU A 65 -8.69 -2.67 0.47
C GLU A 65 -9.43 -3.22 -0.75
N PHE A 66 -9.48 -4.54 -0.93
CA PHE A 66 -10.15 -5.20 -2.06
C PHE A 66 -11.59 -4.70 -2.30
N PRO A 67 -12.49 -4.60 -1.30
CA PRO A 67 -13.85 -4.10 -1.51
C PRO A 67 -13.88 -2.65 -2.01
N LYS A 68 -12.93 -1.82 -1.56
CA LYS A 68 -12.84 -0.39 -1.93
C LYS A 68 -12.45 -0.20 -3.40
N HIS A 69 -11.68 -1.13 -3.96
CA HIS A 69 -11.29 -1.12 -5.36
C HIS A 69 -12.37 -1.74 -6.27
N CYS A 70 -13.08 -2.77 -5.81
CA CYS A 70 -14.18 -3.38 -6.58
C CYS A 70 -15.40 -2.45 -6.68
N ALA A 71 -15.77 -1.75 -5.60
CA ALA A 71 -16.92 -0.85 -5.59
C ALA A 71 -16.77 0.38 -6.52
N LYS A 72 -15.53 0.73 -6.90
CA LYS A 72 -15.24 1.85 -7.81
C LYS A 72 -15.41 1.49 -9.29
N ILE A 73 -15.43 0.21 -9.65
CA ILE A 73 -15.67 -0.27 -11.03
C ILE A 73 -17.17 -0.19 -11.37
N THR A 74 -18.04 -0.27 -10.37
CA THR A 74 -19.49 -0.44 -10.54
C THR A 74 -20.27 0.87 -10.71
N LYS A 75 -19.58 2.00 -10.89
CA LYS A 75 -20.20 3.32 -11.11
C LYS A 75 -20.11 3.76 -12.55
#